data_AF-A0A444R0Q6-F1
#
_entry.id   AF-A0A444R0Q6-F1
#
_cell.length_a   1.000
_cell.length_b   1.000
_cell.length_c   1.000
_cell.angle_alpha   90.00
_cell.angle_beta   90.00
_cell.angle_gamma   90.00
#
_symmetry.space_group_name_H-M   'P 1'
#
loop_
_entity.id
_entity.type
_entity.pdbx_description
1 polymer ?
#
loop_
_entity_poly.entity_id
_entity_poly.type
_entity_poly.pdbx_seq_one_letter_code
_entity_poly.pdbx_strand_id
1 'polypeptide(L)'
;GMAASGGYWISTPANYIVANPSTLTGSIGIFGVITTVENSLDSIGVHTDGVSTSPLADVSITRALPPEVQQMMQLSIENGYKRFITLVADARHSTPEQIDKIAQGHVWTGQDAKANGLVDSLGDFDDAVAKAAELAKVKQWHLEYYVDEPTFFDKVMDNMSGSVRAMLPDAFQAMLPAPLASVASTVKSESDKLAAFNDPQNRYAFCLTCANVR
;
A
#
# COMPACT_ATOMS: atom_id res chain seq x y z
N GLY A 1 4.55 -1.65 -15.48
CA GLY A 1 4.53 -1.61 -14.00
C GLY A 1 4.93 -0.23 -13.52
N MET A 2 5.20 -0.07 -12.22
CA MET A 2 5.65 1.21 -11.66
C MET A 2 6.87 1.02 -10.76
N ALA A 3 7.83 1.94 -10.88
CA ALA A 3 8.99 2.07 -10.01
C ALA A 3 9.36 3.56 -9.91
N ALA A 4 8.47 4.36 -9.31
CA ALA A 4 8.59 5.82 -9.24
C ALA A 4 8.80 6.30 -7.80
N SER A 5 9.39 7.48 -7.62
CA SER A 5 9.72 8.09 -6.31
C SER A 5 10.51 7.12 -5.43
N GLY A 6 9.98 6.70 -4.28
CA GLY A 6 10.63 5.70 -3.42
C GLY A 6 10.99 4.39 -4.14
N GLY A 7 10.21 3.97 -5.14
CA GLY A 7 10.53 2.79 -5.97
C GLY A 7 11.78 2.99 -6.83
N TYR A 8 11.97 4.20 -7.38
CA TYR A 8 13.20 4.54 -8.08
C TYR A 8 14.36 4.71 -7.10
N TRP A 9 14.12 5.30 -5.92
CA TRP A 9 15.13 5.45 -4.86
C TRP A 9 15.78 4.11 -4.50
N ILE A 10 15.00 3.06 -4.29
CA ILE A 10 15.54 1.73 -3.95
C ILE A 10 16.20 1.01 -5.13
N SER A 11 15.99 1.51 -6.35
CA SER A 11 16.57 0.95 -7.58
C SER A 11 17.96 1.52 -7.90
N THR A 12 18.32 2.69 -7.35
CA THR A 12 19.61 3.35 -7.61
C THR A 12 20.87 2.59 -7.20
N PRO A 13 20.91 1.75 -6.14
CA PRO A 13 22.12 0.99 -5.83
C PRO A 13 22.35 -0.21 -6.77
N ALA A 14 21.43 -0.50 -7.69
CA ALA A 14 21.56 -1.62 -8.60
C ALA A 14 22.73 -1.42 -9.59
N ASN A 15 23.41 -2.52 -9.94
CA ASN A 15 24.43 -2.48 -11.00
C ASN A 15 23.84 -2.21 -12.39
N TYR A 16 22.57 -2.55 -12.60
CA TYR A 16 21.88 -2.39 -13.87
C TYR A 16 20.36 -2.31 -13.65
N ILE A 17 19.71 -1.34 -14.29
CA ILE A 17 18.26 -1.11 -14.21
C ILE A 17 17.64 -1.41 -15.58
N VAL A 18 16.72 -2.37 -15.60
CA VAL A 18 15.90 -2.71 -16.78
C VAL A 18 14.48 -2.20 -16.56
N ALA A 19 13.88 -1.59 -17.58
CA ALA A 19 12.48 -1.19 -17.53
C ALA A 19 11.74 -1.54 -18.82
N ASN A 20 10.49 -1.99 -18.71
CA ASN A 20 9.61 -2.08 -19.87
C ASN A 20 9.39 -0.67 -20.48
N PRO A 21 9.26 -0.51 -21.82
CA PRO A 21 9.01 0.80 -22.44
C PRO A 21 7.84 1.57 -21.82
N SER A 22 6.80 0.87 -21.38
CA SER A 22 5.60 1.44 -20.76
C SER A 22 5.65 1.48 -19.22
N THR A 23 6.77 1.16 -18.58
CA THR A 23 6.92 1.33 -17.13
C THR A 23 6.84 2.82 -16.77
N LEU A 24 6.13 3.15 -15.69
CA LEU A 24 6.17 4.48 -15.11
C LEU A 24 7.24 4.52 -14.03
N THR A 25 8.25 5.36 -14.23
CA THR A 25 9.43 5.48 -13.35
C THR A 25 9.80 6.95 -13.16
N GLY A 26 10.96 7.24 -12.58
CA GLY A 26 11.37 8.59 -12.22
C GLY A 26 10.57 9.09 -11.01
N SER A 27 9.85 10.20 -11.16
CA SER A 27 9.20 10.91 -10.06
C SER A 27 10.17 11.20 -8.91
N ILE A 28 11.36 11.66 -9.29
CA ILE A 28 12.43 12.03 -8.36
C ILE A 28 12.01 13.36 -7.72
N GLY A 29 11.39 13.27 -6.56
CA GLY A 29 10.76 14.38 -5.87
C GLY A 29 10.32 13.97 -4.47
N ILE A 30 10.14 14.95 -3.60
CA ILE A 30 9.71 14.78 -2.22
C ILE A 30 8.64 15.81 -1.92
N PHE A 31 7.59 15.39 -1.21
CA PHE A 31 6.52 16.25 -0.77
C PHE A 31 6.05 15.82 0.62
N GLY A 32 5.44 16.75 1.34
CA GLY A 32 4.78 16.50 2.61
C GLY A 32 3.53 17.37 2.69
N VAL A 33 2.48 16.85 3.30
CA VAL A 33 1.21 17.56 3.47
C VAL A 33 0.83 17.50 4.94
N ILE A 34 0.57 18.67 5.53
CA ILE A 34 0.00 18.81 6.86
C ILE A 34 -1.38 19.43 6.71
N THR A 35 -2.35 18.84 7.39
CA THR A 35 -3.72 19.35 7.44
C THR A 35 -4.02 19.77 8.86
N THR A 36 -4.63 20.94 9.01
CA THR A 36 -5.10 21.47 10.29
C THR A 36 -6.57 21.86 10.15
N VAL A 37 -7.33 21.74 11.24
CA VAL A 37 -8.79 21.94 11.25
C VAL A 37 -9.21 23.01 12.26
N GLU A 38 -8.29 23.85 12.72
CA GLU A 38 -8.55 24.88 13.74
C GLU A 38 -9.68 25.83 13.31
N ASN A 39 -9.71 26.28 12.05
CA ASN A 39 -10.75 27.17 11.55
C ASN A 39 -12.09 26.44 11.33
N SER A 40 -12.04 25.14 11.04
CA SER A 40 -13.24 24.31 10.94
C SER A 40 -13.89 24.12 12.31
N LEU A 41 -13.08 23.86 13.34
CA LEU A 41 -13.53 23.74 14.73
C LEU A 41 -14.03 25.09 15.28
N ASP A 42 -13.34 26.18 14.97
CA ASP A 42 -13.76 27.55 15.36
C ASP A 42 -15.16 27.88 14.83
N SER A 43 -15.47 27.49 13.59
CA SER A 43 -16.78 27.72 12.96
C SER A 43 -17.95 27.03 13.67
N ILE A 44 -17.68 25.98 14.46
CA ILE A 44 -18.68 25.26 15.27
C ILE A 44 -18.53 25.55 16.77
N GLY A 45 -17.74 26.56 17.15
CA GLY A 45 -17.54 26.99 18.52
C GLY A 45 -16.63 26.08 19.36
N VAL A 46 -15.78 25.27 18.71
CA VAL A 46 -14.79 24.42 19.38
C VAL A 46 -13.41 25.06 19.24
N HIS A 47 -12.74 25.28 20.37
CA HIS A 47 -11.40 25.88 20.41
C HIS A 47 -10.41 24.96 21.13
N THR A 48 -9.13 25.05 20.76
CA THR A 48 -8.04 24.34 21.45
C THR A 48 -7.11 25.37 22.10
N ASP A 49 -6.86 25.22 23.40
CA ASP A 49 -5.92 26.05 24.15
C ASP A 49 -5.02 25.18 25.06
N GLY A 50 -3.91 25.73 25.55
CA GLY A 50 -2.94 25.00 26.37
C GLY A 50 -1.63 25.76 26.56
N VAL A 51 -0.68 25.12 27.23
CA VAL A 51 0.65 25.66 27.48
C VAL A 51 1.71 24.74 26.87
N SER A 52 2.68 25.33 26.17
CA SER A 52 3.80 24.62 25.56
C SER A 52 5.11 25.29 25.94
N THR A 53 6.16 24.51 26.14
CA THR A 53 7.52 25.04 26.38
C THR A 53 8.19 25.60 25.13
N SER A 54 7.70 25.24 23.93
CA SER A 54 8.19 25.69 22.62
C SER A 54 7.08 25.57 21.57
N PRO A 55 7.02 26.46 20.56
CA PRO A 55 6.13 26.30 19.40
C PRO A 55 6.31 24.96 18.67
N LEU A 56 7.52 24.38 18.73
CA LEU A 56 7.81 23.07 18.13
C LEU A 56 7.06 21.91 18.80
N ALA A 57 6.63 22.10 20.06
CA ALA A 57 5.84 21.12 20.79
C ALA A 57 4.32 21.31 20.61
N ASP A 58 3.90 22.40 19.96
CA ASP A 58 2.49 22.76 19.79
C ASP A 58 1.93 22.34 18.41
N VAL A 59 2.34 21.16 17.94
CA VAL A 59 1.88 20.60 16.66
C VAL A 59 0.72 19.64 16.91
N SER A 60 -0.47 20.01 16.46
CA SER A 60 -1.69 19.20 16.53
C SER A 60 -2.56 19.46 15.30
N ILE A 61 -3.38 18.48 14.91
CA ILE A 61 -4.36 18.66 13.84
C ILE A 61 -5.39 19.76 14.18
N THR A 62 -5.64 20.03 15.46
CA THR A 62 -6.62 21.01 15.92
C THR A 62 -6.05 22.42 16.11
N ARG A 63 -4.76 22.63 15.81
CA ARG A 63 -4.05 23.90 15.96
C ARG A 63 -3.47 24.33 14.63
N ALA A 64 -3.36 25.65 14.43
CA ALA A 64 -2.63 26.20 13.29
C ALA A 64 -1.16 25.74 13.34
N LEU A 65 -0.58 25.45 12.17
CA LEU A 65 0.80 25.01 12.08
C LEU A 65 1.77 26.18 12.39
N PRO A 66 2.59 26.11 13.45
CA PRO A 66 3.47 27.22 13.83
C PRO A 66 4.49 27.57 12.72
N PRO A 67 4.83 28.85 12.50
CA PRO A 67 5.78 29.26 11.45
C PRO A 67 7.15 28.59 11.55
N GLU A 68 7.64 28.35 12.76
CA GLU A 68 8.89 27.66 13.04
C GLU A 68 8.86 26.21 12.54
N VAL A 69 7.71 25.54 12.73
CA VAL A 69 7.49 24.16 12.25
C VAL A 69 7.39 24.14 10.73
N GLN A 70 6.72 25.13 10.12
CA GLN A 70 6.65 25.28 8.67
C GLN A 70 8.07 25.40 8.06
N GLN A 71 8.93 26.26 8.65
CA GLN A 71 10.31 26.43 8.21
C GLN A 71 11.13 25.14 8.37
N MET A 72 10.99 24.43 9.49
CA MET A 72 11.69 23.15 9.68
C MET A 72 11.24 22.09 8.68
N MET A 73 9.95 22.00 8.40
CA MET A 73 9.42 21.08 7.39
C MET A 73 9.94 21.43 6.00
N GLN A 74 9.95 22.72 5.62
CA GLN A 74 10.50 23.18 4.34
C GLN A 74 11.99 22.81 4.21
N LEU A 75 12.80 23.07 5.25
CA LEU A 75 14.22 22.68 5.28
C LEU A 75 14.41 21.15 5.18
N SER A 76 13.52 20.38 5.80
CA SER A 76 13.56 18.91 5.71
C SER A 76 13.25 18.41 4.30
N ILE A 77 12.24 18.97 3.63
CA ILE A 77 11.89 18.65 2.24
C ILE A 77 13.03 19.02 1.29
N GLU A 78 13.60 20.21 1.43
CA GLU A 78 14.75 20.66 0.63
C GLU A 78 15.97 19.76 0.82
N ASN A 79 16.29 19.41 2.07
CA ASN A 79 17.38 18.49 2.38
C ASN A 79 17.14 17.10 1.77
N GLY A 80 15.93 16.57 1.92
CA GLY A 80 15.53 15.31 1.33
C GLY A 80 15.69 15.33 -0.19
N TYR A 81 15.19 16.38 -0.85
CA TYR A 81 15.24 16.47 -2.32
C TYR A 81 16.69 16.53 -2.81
N LYS A 82 17.52 17.36 -2.17
CA LYS A 82 18.95 17.42 -2.44
C LYS A 82 19.61 16.05 -2.29
N ARG A 83 19.28 15.32 -1.21
CA ARG A 83 19.78 13.96 -1.00
C ARG A 83 19.35 13.01 -2.12
N PHE A 84 18.10 13.11 -2.58
CA PHE A 84 17.60 12.25 -3.65
C PHE A 84 18.37 12.50 -4.96
N ILE A 85 18.44 13.75 -5.41
CA ILE A 85 19.14 14.07 -6.67
C ILE A 85 20.63 13.74 -6.60
N THR A 86 21.28 13.91 -5.45
CA THR A 86 22.68 13.49 -5.25
C THR A 86 22.83 11.98 -5.37
N LEU A 87 21.99 11.20 -4.69
CA LEU A 87 22.03 9.75 -4.74
C LEU A 87 21.78 9.21 -6.16
N VAL A 88 20.86 9.83 -6.91
CA VAL A 88 20.64 9.48 -8.32
C VAL A 88 21.84 9.89 -9.17
N ALA A 89 22.42 11.07 -8.95
CA ALA A 89 23.59 11.53 -9.69
C ALA A 89 24.78 10.57 -9.53
N ASP A 90 25.06 10.15 -8.29
CA ASP A 90 26.13 9.20 -7.98
C ASP A 90 25.89 7.85 -8.67
N ALA A 91 24.67 7.31 -8.56
CA ALA A 91 24.29 6.03 -9.15
C ALA A 91 24.30 6.02 -10.69
N ARG A 92 23.95 7.15 -11.30
CA ARG A 92 23.82 7.29 -12.76
C ARG A 92 25.01 7.99 -13.41
N HIS A 93 26.11 8.18 -12.67
CA HIS A 93 27.34 8.83 -13.11
C HIS A 93 27.07 10.22 -13.76
N SER A 94 26.22 11.00 -13.12
CA SER A 94 25.80 12.34 -13.55
C SER A 94 26.11 13.37 -12.46
N THR A 95 25.63 14.61 -12.59
CA THR A 95 25.74 15.64 -11.54
C THR A 95 24.36 15.97 -10.98
N PRO A 96 24.26 16.45 -9.71
CA PRO A 96 22.99 16.88 -9.15
C PRO A 96 22.23 17.89 -10.03
N GLU A 97 22.93 18.80 -10.71
CA GLU A 97 22.35 19.82 -11.58
C GLU A 97 21.79 19.22 -12.89
N GLN A 98 22.40 18.15 -13.39
CA GLN A 98 21.88 17.43 -14.56
C GLN A 98 20.65 16.59 -14.18
N ILE A 99 20.70 15.92 -13.04
CA ILE A 99 19.56 15.17 -12.50
C ILE A 99 18.39 16.10 -12.20
N ASP A 100 18.64 17.27 -11.61
CA ASP A 100 17.57 18.24 -11.29
C ASP A 100 16.75 18.63 -12.53
N LYS A 101 17.39 18.78 -13.71
CA LYS A 101 16.69 19.10 -14.98
C LYS A 101 15.72 18.02 -15.44
N ILE A 102 15.92 16.77 -15.02
CA ILE A 102 15.05 15.63 -15.36
C ILE A 102 14.30 15.08 -14.14
N ALA A 103 14.41 15.75 -12.99
CA ALA A 103 13.76 15.40 -11.73
C ALA A 103 12.51 16.28 -11.51
N GLN A 104 12.43 17.00 -10.38
CA GLN A 104 11.31 17.88 -10.02
C GLN A 104 9.95 17.15 -9.92
N GLY A 105 9.97 15.88 -9.52
CA GLY A 105 8.77 15.04 -9.40
C GLY A 105 8.21 14.52 -10.74
N HIS A 106 8.86 14.82 -11.87
CA HIS A 106 8.40 14.41 -13.19
C HIS A 106 8.41 12.87 -13.35
N VAL A 107 7.30 12.32 -13.80
CA VAL A 107 7.16 10.88 -14.11
C VAL A 107 7.63 10.64 -15.54
N TRP A 108 8.47 9.62 -15.74
CA TRP A 108 8.96 9.22 -17.06
C TRP A 108 8.42 7.86 -17.45
N THR A 109 8.19 7.66 -18.74
CA THR A 109 8.03 6.31 -19.28
C THR A 109 9.38 5.59 -19.25
N GLY A 110 9.39 4.26 -19.29
CA GLY A 110 10.63 3.49 -19.36
C GLY A 110 11.46 3.86 -20.58
N GLN A 111 10.80 4.15 -21.71
CA GLN A 111 11.44 4.65 -22.93
C GLN A 111 12.15 5.99 -22.71
N ASP A 112 11.48 6.97 -22.11
CA ASP A 112 12.08 8.28 -21.84
C ASP A 112 13.18 8.18 -20.77
N ALA A 113 12.98 7.33 -19.76
CA ALA A 113 13.95 7.07 -18.71
C ALA A 113 15.23 6.42 -19.25
N LYS A 114 15.13 5.60 -20.30
CA LYS A 114 16.29 5.09 -21.01
C LYS A 114 16.99 6.20 -21.80
N ALA A 115 16.23 7.09 -22.45
CA ALA A 115 16.77 8.19 -23.24
C ALA A 115 17.52 9.24 -22.39
N ASN A 116 17.04 9.50 -21.17
CA ASN A 116 17.65 10.47 -20.25
C ASN A 116 18.64 9.87 -19.24
N GLY A 117 18.91 8.56 -19.32
CA GLY A 117 19.95 7.88 -18.54
C GLY A 117 19.53 7.38 -17.15
N LEU A 118 18.26 7.52 -16.77
CA LEU A 118 17.72 6.96 -15.52
C LEU A 118 17.64 5.41 -15.55
N VAL A 119 17.54 4.81 -16.73
CA VAL A 119 17.46 3.35 -16.92
C VAL A 119 18.54 2.87 -17.88
N ASP A 120 19.08 1.67 -17.65
CA ASP A 120 20.18 1.10 -18.45
C ASP A 120 19.71 0.37 -19.70
N SER A 121 18.53 -0.24 -19.70
CA SER A 121 17.97 -0.88 -20.90
C SER A 121 16.46 -1.00 -20.87
N LEU A 122 15.89 -1.23 -22.06
CA LEU A 122 14.49 -1.60 -22.21
C LEU A 122 14.39 -3.12 -22.27
N GLY A 123 13.45 -3.68 -21.52
CA GLY A 123 13.29 -5.13 -21.42
C GLY A 123 12.25 -5.53 -20.38
N ASP A 124 12.31 -6.78 -19.96
CA ASP A 124 11.45 -7.33 -18.93
C ASP A 124 12.23 -8.04 -17.81
N PHE A 125 11.55 -8.91 -17.06
CA PHE A 125 12.15 -9.63 -15.95
C PHE A 125 13.20 -10.64 -16.42
N ASP A 126 13.00 -11.30 -17.56
CA ASP A 126 13.93 -12.31 -18.06
C ASP A 126 15.25 -11.65 -18.48
N ASP A 127 15.18 -10.44 -19.06
CA ASP A 127 16.36 -9.62 -19.37
C ASP A 127 17.13 -9.24 -18.10
N ALA A 128 16.43 -8.89 -17.02
CA ALA A 128 17.05 -8.56 -15.74
C ALA A 128 17.77 -9.77 -15.12
N VAL A 129 17.14 -10.96 -15.16
CA VAL A 129 17.74 -12.22 -14.69
C VAL A 129 18.96 -12.58 -15.52
N ALA A 130 18.86 -12.51 -16.85
CA ALA A 130 19.97 -12.76 -17.75
C ALA A 130 21.14 -11.80 -17.48
N LYS A 131 20.86 -10.52 -17.24
CA LYS A 131 21.88 -9.53 -16.92
C LYS A 131 22.56 -9.82 -15.59
N ALA A 132 21.80 -10.21 -14.57
CA ALA A 132 22.36 -10.60 -13.27
C ALA A 132 23.29 -11.81 -13.41
N ALA A 133 22.89 -12.84 -14.18
CA ALA A 133 23.71 -14.02 -14.44
C ALA A 133 25.01 -13.67 -15.20
N GLU A 134 24.94 -12.76 -16.18
CA GLU A 134 26.09 -12.23 -16.92
C GLU A 134 27.08 -11.53 -15.98
N LEU A 135 26.60 -10.62 -15.13
CA LEU A 135 27.42 -9.87 -14.18
C LEU A 135 28.07 -10.79 -13.13
N ALA A 136 27.36 -11.84 -12.71
CA ALA A 136 27.86 -12.86 -11.78
C ALA A 136 28.75 -13.93 -12.45
N LYS A 137 28.87 -13.93 -13.79
CA LYS A 137 29.64 -14.92 -14.57
C LYS A 137 29.17 -16.37 -14.36
N VAL A 138 27.87 -16.57 -14.17
CA VAL A 138 27.28 -17.92 -14.01
C VAL A 138 26.62 -18.39 -15.30
N LYS A 139 26.81 -19.67 -15.64
CA LYS A 139 26.23 -20.28 -16.86
C LYS A 139 24.90 -21.00 -16.62
N GLN A 140 24.64 -21.36 -15.36
CA GLN A 140 23.43 -22.05 -14.92
C GLN A 140 22.96 -21.38 -13.64
N TRP A 141 21.66 -21.12 -13.55
CA TRP A 141 21.02 -20.52 -12.40
C TRP A 141 19.62 -21.12 -12.25
N HIS A 142 19.08 -21.04 -11.03
CA HIS A 142 17.71 -21.42 -10.73
C HIS A 142 17.05 -20.22 -10.06
N LEU A 143 15.79 -19.97 -10.42
CA LEU A 143 14.97 -18.94 -9.79
C LEU A 143 14.12 -19.60 -8.70
N GLU A 144 14.28 -19.13 -7.47
CA GLU A 144 13.38 -19.45 -6.37
C GLU A 144 12.52 -18.22 -6.07
N TYR A 145 11.21 -18.38 -6.25
CA TYR A 145 10.26 -17.33 -5.93
C TYR A 145 9.86 -17.47 -4.48
N TYR A 146 10.27 -16.51 -3.64
CA TYR A 146 9.76 -16.39 -2.29
C TYR A 146 8.38 -15.74 -2.36
N VAL A 147 7.36 -16.58 -2.23
CA VAL A 147 5.98 -16.15 -2.02
C VAL A 147 5.72 -16.31 -0.54
N ASP A 148 5.25 -15.26 0.13
CA ASP A 148 4.80 -15.37 1.52
C ASP A 148 3.69 -16.42 1.56
N GLU A 149 3.97 -17.57 2.18
CA GLU A 149 2.93 -18.57 2.39
C GLU A 149 1.91 -17.98 3.36
N PRO A 150 0.62 -17.89 2.99
CA PRO A 150 -0.38 -17.32 3.87
C PRO A 150 -0.37 -18.08 5.19
N THR A 151 -0.28 -17.33 6.28
CA THR A 151 -0.23 -17.92 7.62
C THR A 151 -1.53 -18.68 7.89
N PHE A 152 -1.52 -19.56 8.89
CA PHE A 152 -2.75 -20.22 9.33
C PHE A 152 -3.86 -19.21 9.66
N PHE A 153 -3.51 -18.06 10.25
CA PHE A 153 -4.46 -17.01 10.57
C PHE A 153 -5.03 -16.34 9.31
N ASP A 154 -4.18 -16.08 8.30
CA ASP A 154 -4.62 -15.54 7.01
C ASP A 154 -5.60 -16.51 6.33
N LYS A 155 -5.29 -17.80 6.29
CA LYS A 155 -6.18 -18.83 5.72
C LYS A 155 -7.52 -18.94 6.46
N VAL A 156 -7.54 -18.77 7.78
CA VAL A 156 -8.77 -18.79 8.57
C VAL A 156 -9.58 -17.52 8.35
N MET A 157 -8.93 -16.35 8.30
CA MET A 157 -9.62 -15.07 8.08
C MET A 157 -10.14 -14.94 6.65
N ASP A 158 -9.42 -15.47 5.65
CA ASP A 158 -9.85 -15.52 4.25
C ASP A 158 -11.05 -16.47 4.05
N ASN A 159 -11.13 -17.55 4.84
CA ASN A 159 -12.34 -18.40 4.91
C ASN A 159 -13.50 -17.75 5.69
N MET A 160 -13.25 -16.71 6.48
CA MET A 160 -14.29 -15.96 7.20
C MET A 160 -14.77 -14.72 6.43
N SER A 161 -13.92 -14.09 5.62
CA SER A 161 -14.23 -12.93 4.77
C SER A 161 -14.79 -13.35 3.41
N GLY A 162 -14.35 -14.49 2.89
CA GLY A 162 -15.01 -15.19 1.81
C GLY A 162 -16.36 -15.68 2.33
N SER A 163 -17.44 -15.15 1.78
CA SER A 163 -18.77 -15.77 1.79
C SER A 163 -18.76 -17.08 0.97
N VAL A 164 -17.79 -17.95 1.25
CA VAL A 164 -17.78 -19.35 0.87
C VAL A 164 -18.80 -20.00 1.79
N ARG A 165 -20.05 -19.90 1.34
CA ARG A 165 -21.12 -20.88 1.53
C ARG A 165 -20.56 -22.10 2.25
N ALA A 166 -20.82 -22.19 3.55
CA ALA A 166 -20.38 -23.26 4.42
C ALA A 166 -20.91 -24.61 3.91
N MET A 167 -20.25 -25.15 2.91
CA MET A 167 -20.31 -26.55 2.52
C MET A 167 -19.05 -27.16 3.09
N LEU A 168 -19.07 -27.40 4.41
CA LEU A 168 -18.32 -28.51 4.96
C LEU A 168 -18.71 -29.75 4.14
N PRO A 169 -17.77 -30.44 3.46
CA PRO A 169 -18.06 -31.70 2.80
C PRO A 169 -18.69 -32.65 3.82
N ASP A 170 -19.72 -33.40 3.44
CA ASP A 170 -20.46 -34.31 4.34
C ASP A 170 -19.54 -35.25 5.15
N ALA A 171 -18.36 -35.58 4.59
CA ALA A 171 -17.31 -36.36 5.22
C ALA A 171 -16.78 -35.75 6.55
N PHE A 172 -16.74 -34.42 6.67
CA PHE A 172 -16.27 -33.73 7.88
C PHE A 172 -17.36 -33.66 8.97
N GLN A 173 -18.64 -33.70 8.59
CA GLN A 173 -19.75 -33.72 9.56
C GLN A 173 -19.82 -35.05 10.31
N ALA A 174 -19.44 -36.16 9.66
CA ALA A 174 -19.43 -37.49 10.27
C ALA A 174 -18.32 -37.69 11.32
N MET A 175 -17.32 -36.80 11.38
CA MET A 175 -16.17 -36.90 12.27
C MET A 175 -16.28 -36.03 13.53
N LEU A 176 -17.34 -35.21 13.65
CA LEU A 176 -17.54 -34.32 14.79
C LEU A 176 -18.32 -35.03 15.90
N PRO A 177 -17.89 -34.91 17.18
CA PRO A 177 -18.63 -35.47 18.29
C PRO A 177 -20.04 -34.85 18.36
N ALA A 178 -21.03 -35.65 18.75
CA ALA A 178 -22.46 -35.31 18.74
C ALA A 178 -22.85 -33.90 19.25
N PRO A 179 -22.20 -33.32 20.30
CA PRO A 179 -22.50 -31.96 20.75
C PRO A 179 -22.23 -30.88 19.68
N LEU A 180 -21.18 -31.07 18.86
CA LEU A 180 -20.82 -30.13 17.80
C LEU A 180 -21.71 -30.27 16.56
N ALA A 181 -22.20 -31.48 16.27
CA ALA A 181 -23.16 -31.70 15.19
C ALA A 181 -24.48 -30.96 15.44
N SER A 182 -24.97 -30.94 16.69
CA SER A 182 -26.14 -30.14 17.06
C SER A 182 -25.88 -28.63 16.91
N VAL A 183 -24.69 -28.14 17.30
CA VAL A 183 -24.31 -26.73 17.13
C VAL A 183 -24.24 -26.37 15.64
N ALA A 184 -23.67 -27.23 14.79
CA ALA A 184 -23.62 -27.02 13.35
C ALA A 184 -25.02 -26.92 12.72
N SER A 185 -25.97 -27.74 13.19
CA SER A 185 -27.37 -27.68 12.72
C SER A 185 -28.08 -26.39 13.16
N THR A 186 -27.84 -25.92 14.38
CA THR A 186 -28.40 -24.66 14.90
C THR A 186 -27.80 -23.46 14.15
N VAL A 187 -26.48 -23.43 13.96
CA VAL A 187 -25.79 -22.37 13.21
C VAL A 187 -26.26 -22.33 11.76
N LYS A 188 -26.49 -23.48 11.12
CA LYS A 188 -27.08 -23.56 9.78
C LYS A 188 -28.48 -22.95 9.74
N SER A 189 -29.33 -23.30 10.71
CA SER A 189 -30.71 -22.77 10.77
C SER A 189 -30.78 -21.26 10.98
N GLU A 190 -29.80 -20.68 11.69
CA GLU A 190 -29.70 -19.23 11.88
C GLU A 190 -29.08 -18.55 10.64
N SER A 191 -28.09 -19.18 10.00
CA SER A 191 -27.51 -18.68 8.75
C SER A 191 -28.52 -18.62 7.61
N ASP A 192 -29.43 -19.60 7.51
CA ASP A 192 -30.47 -19.61 6.49
C ASP A 192 -31.49 -18.47 6.70
N LYS A 193 -31.71 -18.04 7.95
CA LYS A 193 -32.55 -16.86 8.26
C LYS A 193 -31.88 -15.55 7.84
N LEU A 194 -30.57 -15.41 8.06
CA LEU A 194 -29.82 -14.24 7.59
C LEU A 194 -29.74 -14.18 6.06
N ALA A 195 -29.67 -15.33 5.37
CA ALA A 195 -29.69 -15.38 3.91
C ALA A 195 -31.02 -14.88 3.32
N ALA A 196 -32.11 -14.89 4.09
CA ALA A 196 -33.40 -14.31 3.70
C ALA A 196 -33.44 -12.78 3.83
N PHE A 197 -32.40 -12.14 4.38
CA PHE A 197 -32.27 -10.69 4.49
C PHE A 197 -31.50 -10.12 3.29
N ASN A 198 -32.12 -10.16 2.11
CA ASN A 198 -31.54 -9.69 0.84
C ASN A 198 -32.38 -8.60 0.15
N ASP A 199 -33.13 -7.80 0.92
CA ASP A 199 -33.94 -6.72 0.40
C ASP A 199 -33.03 -5.57 -0.09
N PRO A 200 -33.14 -5.10 -1.34
CA PRO A 200 -32.26 -4.06 -1.90
C PRO A 200 -32.34 -2.72 -1.16
N GLN A 201 -33.41 -2.48 -0.40
CA GLN A 201 -33.60 -1.28 0.42
C GLN A 201 -33.25 -1.50 1.90
N ASN A 202 -32.71 -2.67 2.26
CA ASN A 202 -32.30 -3.05 3.62
C ASN A 202 -33.43 -2.98 4.67
N ARG A 203 -34.67 -3.33 4.31
CA ARG A 203 -35.82 -3.31 5.25
C ARG A 203 -36.31 -4.74 5.53
N TYR A 204 -36.31 -5.14 6.80
CA TYR A 204 -36.68 -6.49 7.22
C TYR A 204 -37.67 -6.47 8.38
N ALA A 205 -38.67 -7.35 8.34
CA ALA A 205 -39.58 -7.62 9.43
C ALA A 205 -39.58 -9.11 9.72
N PHE A 206 -39.10 -9.51 10.91
CA PHE A 206 -38.99 -10.90 11.30
C PHE A 206 -39.92 -11.20 12.48
N CYS A 207 -40.90 -12.08 12.27
CA CYS A 207 -41.84 -12.47 13.29
C CYS A 207 -41.35 -13.70 14.04
N LEU A 208 -40.95 -13.53 15.30
CA LEU A 208 -40.38 -14.61 16.13
C LEU A 208 -41.42 -15.65 16.58
N THR A 209 -42.71 -15.32 16.56
CA THR A 209 -43.80 -16.14 17.14
C THR A 209 -45.08 -16.17 16.28
N CYS A 210 -44.95 -16.09 14.96
CA CYS A 210 -46.13 -16.18 14.10
C CYS A 210 -46.62 -17.65 14.03
N ALA A 211 -47.82 -17.90 14.57
CA ALA A 211 -48.51 -19.17 14.40
C ALA A 211 -48.96 -19.32 12.94
N ASN A 212 -48.72 -20.49 12.35
CA ASN A 212 -49.28 -20.84 11.05
C ASN A 212 -50.81 -20.91 11.17
N VAL A 213 -51.50 -19.86 10.74
CA VAL A 213 -52.93 -19.93 10.45
C VAL A 213 -53.05 -20.60 9.09
N ARG A 214 -53.65 -21.79 9.07
CA ARG A 214 -53.92 -22.58 7.87
C ARG A 214 -54.86 -21.87 6.91
#